data_AF-A7RXT9-F1
#
_entry.id   AF-A7RXT9-F1
#
_cell.length_a   1.000
_cell.length_b   1.000
_cell.length_c   1.000
_cell.angle_alpha   90.00
_cell.angle_beta   90.00
_cell.angle_gamma   90.00
#
_symmetry.space_group_name_H-M   'P 1'
#
loop_
_entity.id
_entity.type
_entity.pdbx_description
1 polymer ?
#
loop_
_entity_poly.entity_id
_entity_poly.type
_entity_poly.pdbx_seq_one_letter_code
_entity_poly.pdbx_strand_id
1 'polypeptide(L)'
;DRFAYTLQWEAASLLTVFLGVYFVASKRFASPAINPLDKTAKSFIEVPQRFLKNTVEQFVMHFVACLILTTHLAEEQMVAIPALVLLFVTGRLCFGLGYSYGYIYRAFGFALTILPTASVVLYCVYRLVSGVLLE
;
A
#
# COMPACT_ATOMS: atom_id res chain seq x y z
N ASP A 1 9.12 18.36 13.00
CA ASP A 1 10.02 17.58 12.12
C ASP A 1 9.19 16.92 11.03
N ARG A 2 9.51 17.18 9.76
CA ARG A 2 8.78 16.65 8.61
C ARG A 2 8.87 15.12 8.50
N PHE A 3 10.00 14.51 8.87
CA PHE A 3 10.14 13.05 8.84
C PHE A 3 9.25 12.37 9.87
N ALA A 4 9.27 12.88 11.11
CA ALA A 4 8.39 12.37 12.17
C ALA A 4 6.91 12.49 11.77
N TYR A 5 6.52 13.62 11.16
CA TYR A 5 5.17 13.82 10.64
C TYR A 5 4.81 12.79 9.57
N THR A 6 5.69 12.53 8.59
CA THR A 6 5.45 11.50 7.57
C THR A 6 5.32 10.11 8.18
N LEU A 7 6.20 9.73 9.11
CA LEU A 7 6.12 8.43 9.79
C LEU A 7 4.82 8.24 10.59
N GLN A 8 4.33 9.30 11.24
CA GLN A 8 3.05 9.27 11.95
C GLN A 8 1.88 8.98 10.99
N TRP A 9 1.88 9.61 9.81
CA TRP A 9 0.86 9.34 8.80
C TRP A 9 0.98 7.95 8.17
N GLU A 10 2.20 7.47 7.93
CA GLU A 10 2.44 6.11 7.41
C GLU A 10 1.91 5.01 8.33
N ALA A 11 1.68 5.29 9.62
CA ALA A 11 0.99 4.36 10.51
C ALA A 11 -0.42 3.99 9.98
N ALA A 12 -1.11 4.91 9.31
CA ALA A 12 -2.40 4.65 8.68
C ALA A 12 -2.25 3.75 7.44
N SER A 13 -1.22 3.95 6.62
CA SER A 13 -0.90 3.06 5.50
C SER A 13 -0.54 1.64 5.98
N LEU A 14 0.25 1.55 7.05
CA LEU A 14 0.63 0.29 7.70
C LEU A 14 -0.59 -0.48 8.24
N LEU A 15 -1.61 0.22 8.73
CA LEU A 15 -2.85 -0.41 9.19
C LEU A 15 -3.49 -1.28 8.08
N THR A 16 -3.36 -0.91 6.81
CA THR A 16 -3.89 -1.72 5.70
C THR A 16 -3.17 -3.07 5.55
N VAL A 17 -1.87 -3.12 5.84
CA VAL A 17 -1.08 -4.35 5.88
C VAL A 17 -1.55 -5.21 7.05
N PHE A 18 -1.72 -4.60 8.23
CA PHE A 18 -2.24 -5.28 9.41
C PHE A 18 -3.63 -5.90 9.16
N LEU A 19 -4.53 -5.16 8.50
CA LEU A 19 -5.84 -5.68 8.08
C LEU A 19 -5.71 -6.88 7.13
N GLY A 20 -4.74 -6.87 6.22
CA GLY A 20 -4.45 -8.02 5.35
C GLY A 20 -3.99 -9.25 6.14
N VAL A 21 -3.12 -9.06 7.14
CA VAL A 21 -2.68 -10.14 8.04
C VAL A 21 -3.86 -10.70 8.81
N TYR A 22 -4.68 -9.83 9.40
CA TYR A 22 -5.89 -10.21 10.12
C TYR A 22 -6.85 -10.98 9.22
N PHE A 23 -7.05 -10.55 7.98
CA PHE A 23 -7.96 -11.21 7.05
C PHE A 23 -7.49 -12.63 6.68
N VAL A 24 -6.20 -12.80 6.39
CA VAL A 24 -5.60 -14.12 6.16
C VAL A 24 -5.74 -15.02 7.40
N ALA A 25 -5.39 -14.50 8.58
CA ALA A 25 -5.45 -15.24 9.83
C ALA A 25 -6.89 -15.71 10.13
N SER A 26 -7.87 -14.81 10.00
CA SER A 26 -9.28 -15.11 10.21
C SER A 26 -9.77 -16.25 9.30
N LYS A 27 -9.38 -16.27 8.03
CA LYS A 27 -9.76 -17.34 7.11
C LYS A 27 -9.05 -18.67 7.42
N ARG A 28 -7.82 -18.63 7.91
CA ARG A 28 -7.11 -19.84 8.35
C ARG A 28 -7.75 -20.46 9.58
N PHE A 29 -8.03 -19.67 10.62
CA PHE A 29 -8.64 -20.19 11.85
C PHE A 29 -10.06 -20.73 11.63
N ALA A 30 -10.77 -20.26 10.61
CA ALA A 30 -12.13 -20.68 10.29
C ALA A 30 -12.22 -21.78 9.21
N SER A 31 -11.10 -22.35 8.74
CA SER A 31 -11.13 -23.34 7.65
C SER A 31 -10.03 -24.41 7.79
N PRO A 32 -10.07 -25.50 7.01
CA PRO A 32 -8.97 -26.47 6.95
C PRO A 32 -7.62 -25.86 6.53
N ALA A 33 -7.62 -24.62 6.01
CA ALA A 33 -6.40 -23.88 5.66
C ALA A 33 -5.57 -23.47 6.89
N ILE A 34 -6.00 -23.79 8.12
CA ILE A 34 -5.14 -23.72 9.31
C ILE A 34 -3.86 -24.55 9.11
N ASN A 35 -3.94 -25.69 8.42
CA ASN A 35 -2.76 -26.41 7.94
C ASN A 35 -2.30 -25.80 6.61
N PRO A 36 -1.18 -25.05 6.56
CA PRO A 36 -0.71 -24.41 5.33
C PRO A 36 -0.25 -25.39 4.26
N LEU A 37 -0.01 -26.67 4.61
CA LEU A 37 0.40 -27.72 3.70
C LEU A 37 -0.78 -28.44 3.03
N ASP A 38 -2.01 -28.24 3.52
CA ASP A 38 -3.19 -28.81 2.91
C ASP A 38 -3.53 -28.09 1.61
N LYS A 39 -3.20 -28.75 0.48
CA LYS A 39 -3.42 -28.20 -0.86
C LYS A 39 -4.91 -28.10 -1.21
N THR A 40 -5.79 -28.86 -0.56
CA THR A 40 -7.23 -28.85 -0.81
C THR A 40 -7.90 -27.59 -0.24
N ALA A 41 -7.27 -26.96 0.76
CA ALA A 41 -7.79 -25.79 1.45
C ALA A 41 -7.34 -24.43 0.86
N LYS A 42 -6.62 -24.44 -0.27
CA LYS A 42 -6.05 -23.22 -0.89
C LYS A 42 -7.09 -22.18 -1.28
N SER A 43 -8.26 -22.61 -1.77
CA SER A 43 -9.32 -21.71 -2.23
C SER A 43 -9.86 -20.79 -1.12
N PHE A 44 -9.86 -21.26 0.14
CA PHE A 44 -10.35 -20.47 1.29
C PHE A 44 -9.51 -19.23 1.59
N ILE A 45 -8.23 -19.25 1.24
CA ILE A 45 -7.26 -18.21 1.60
C ILE A 45 -6.67 -17.48 0.38
N GLU A 46 -7.03 -17.89 -0.84
CA GLU A 46 -6.44 -17.35 -2.06
C GLU A 46 -6.63 -15.83 -2.19
N VAL A 47 -7.87 -15.34 -2.04
CA VAL A 47 -8.15 -13.90 -2.10
C VAL A 47 -7.47 -13.13 -0.96
N PRO A 48 -7.62 -13.51 0.33
CA PRO A 48 -6.90 -12.87 1.43
C PRO A 48 -5.38 -12.85 1.27
N GLN A 49 -4.77 -13.95 0.81
CA GLN A 49 -3.32 -14.01 0.62
C GLN A 49 -2.86 -13.11 -0.52
N ARG A 50 -3.59 -13.10 -1.65
CA ARG A 50 -3.29 -12.20 -2.77
C ARG A 50 -3.51 -10.73 -2.39
N PHE A 51 -4.53 -10.45 -1.58
CA PHE A 51 -4.76 -9.14 -1.00
C PHE A 51 -3.56 -8.70 -0.14
N LEU A 52 -3.16 -9.51 0.83
CA LEU A 52 -2.06 -9.19 1.74
C LEU A 52 -0.75 -9.00 0.98
N LYS A 53 -0.40 -9.95 0.10
CA LYS A 53 0.82 -9.88 -0.72
C LYS A 53 0.89 -8.57 -1.52
N ASN A 54 -0.19 -8.26 -2.24
CA ASN A 54 -0.25 -7.03 -3.02
C ASN A 54 -0.22 -5.78 -2.14
N THR A 55 -0.85 -5.81 -0.97
CA THR A 55 -0.84 -4.68 -0.02
C THR A 55 0.57 -4.43 0.51
N VAL A 56 1.34 -5.47 0.84
CA VAL A 56 2.74 -5.34 1.28
C VAL A 56 3.60 -4.75 0.16
N GLU A 57 3.49 -5.27 -1.07
CA GLU A 57 4.23 -4.75 -2.22
C GLU A 57 3.93 -3.26 -2.47
N GLN A 58 2.65 -2.88 -2.47
CA GLN A 58 2.24 -1.48 -2.64
C GLN A 58 2.66 -0.59 -1.46
N PHE A 59 2.57 -1.10 -0.22
CA PHE A 59 2.94 -0.36 0.98
C PHE A 59 4.44 -0.04 0.98
N VAL A 60 5.31 -1.00 0.64
CA VAL A 60 6.75 -0.75 0.59
C VAL A 60 7.09 0.35 -0.41
N MET A 61 6.49 0.32 -1.60
CA MET A 61 6.70 1.38 -2.60
C MET A 61 6.19 2.73 -2.12
N HIS A 62 4.97 2.77 -1.56
CA HIS A 62 4.36 3.99 -1.05
C HIS A 62 5.16 4.60 0.10
N PHE A 63 5.47 3.79 1.11
CA PHE A 63 6.21 4.20 2.30
C PHE A 63 7.58 4.81 1.94
N VAL A 64 8.36 4.11 1.11
CA VAL A 64 9.67 4.61 0.67
C VAL A 64 9.51 5.87 -0.18
N ALA A 65 8.53 5.91 -1.09
CA ALA A 65 8.27 7.09 -1.92
C ALA A 65 7.90 8.33 -1.08
N CYS A 66 7.03 8.18 -0.08
CA CYS A 66 6.66 9.25 0.84
C CYS A 66 7.85 9.76 1.65
N LEU A 67 8.70 8.86 2.18
CA LEU A 67 9.89 9.26 2.92
C LEU A 67 10.88 10.06 2.06
N ILE A 68 11.12 9.64 0.82
CA ILE A 68 11.99 10.38 -0.11
C ILE A 68 11.33 11.71 -0.47
N LEU A 69 10.04 11.71 -0.79
CA LEU A 69 9.29 12.93 -1.15
C LEU A 69 9.41 14.00 -0.05
N THR A 70 9.33 13.61 1.21
CA THR A 70 9.47 14.52 2.36
C THR A 70 10.79 15.30 2.38
N THR A 71 11.86 14.77 1.80
CA THR A 71 13.14 15.49 1.65
C THR A 71 13.06 16.65 0.66
N HIS A 72 12.09 16.63 -0.24
CA HIS A 72 11.92 17.57 -1.33
C HIS A 72 10.78 18.58 -1.14
N LEU A 73 9.90 18.34 -0.16
CA LEU A 73 8.74 19.20 0.12
C LEU A 73 9.09 20.35 1.06
N ALA A 74 8.70 21.57 0.72
CA ALA A 74 8.67 22.69 1.68
C ALA A 74 7.58 22.46 2.76
N GLU A 75 7.61 23.25 3.84
CA GLU A 75 6.68 23.07 4.97
C GLU A 75 5.22 23.24 4.54
N GLU A 76 4.93 24.23 3.68
CA GLU A 76 3.58 24.45 3.14
C GLU A 76 3.09 23.32 2.21
N GLN A 77 4.00 22.49 1.69
CA GLN A 77 3.69 21.39 0.78
C GLN A 77 3.47 20.05 1.51
N MET A 78 3.72 19.99 2.83
CA MET A 78 3.61 18.76 3.62
C MET A 78 2.20 18.18 3.65
N VAL A 79 1.16 18.95 3.29
CA VAL A 79 -0.21 18.48 3.09
C VAL A 79 -0.34 17.38 2.02
N ALA A 80 0.65 17.24 1.14
CA ALA A 80 0.69 16.15 0.16
C ALA A 80 0.77 14.77 0.82
N ILE A 81 1.48 14.64 1.95
CA ILE A 81 1.67 13.37 2.66
C ILE A 81 0.35 12.78 3.16
N PRO A 82 -0.47 13.49 3.98
CA PRO A 82 -1.76 12.95 4.40
C PRO A 82 -2.69 12.66 3.22
N ALA A 83 -2.67 13.47 2.17
CA ALA A 83 -3.48 13.21 0.98
C ALA A 83 -3.10 11.89 0.29
N LEU A 84 -1.79 11.64 0.11
CA LEU A 84 -1.27 10.40 -0.46
C LEU A 84 -1.60 9.19 0.41
N VAL A 85 -1.46 9.30 1.73
CA VAL A 85 -1.81 8.24 2.68
C VAL A 85 -3.31 7.93 2.65
N LEU A 86 -4.17 8.96 2.64
CA LEU A 86 -5.62 8.76 2.56
C LEU A 86 -6.05 8.10 1.24
N LEU A 87 -5.42 8.50 0.12
CA LEU A 87 -5.62 7.83 -1.18
C LEU A 87 -5.17 6.38 -1.14
N PHE A 88 -4.01 6.10 -0.54
CA PHE A 88 -3.50 4.75 -0.39
C PHE A 88 -4.44 3.86 0.43
N VAL A 89 -4.84 4.32 1.63
CA VAL A 89 -5.76 3.60 2.51
C VAL A 89 -7.09 3.34 1.81
N THR A 90 -7.68 4.37 1.21
CA THR A 90 -8.94 4.24 0.44
C THR A 90 -8.80 3.24 -0.70
N GLY A 91 -7.70 3.33 -1.46
CA GLY A 91 -7.39 2.40 -2.53
C GLY A 91 -7.26 0.95 -2.05
N ARG A 92 -6.64 0.72 -0.89
CA ARG A 92 -6.56 -0.63 -0.30
C ARG A 92 -7.92 -1.15 0.14
N LEU A 93 -8.77 -0.33 0.75
CA LEU A 93 -10.13 -0.72 1.11
C LEU A 93 -10.95 -1.08 -0.14
N CYS A 94 -10.94 -0.21 -1.16
CA CYS A 94 -11.61 -0.48 -2.43
C CYS A 94 -11.07 -1.73 -3.13
N PHE A 95 -9.75 -1.96 -3.10
CA PHE A 95 -9.14 -3.15 -3.67
C PHE A 95 -9.63 -4.41 -2.96
N GLY A 96 -9.63 -4.44 -1.62
CA GLY A 96 -10.04 -5.61 -0.84
C GLY A 96 -11.53 -5.93 -0.99
N LEU A 97 -12.37 -4.89 -0.91
CA LEU A 97 -13.82 -5.03 -1.13
C LEU A 97 -14.10 -5.51 -2.56
N GLY A 98 -13.56 -4.83 -3.57
CA GLY A 98 -13.74 -5.22 -4.97
C GLY A 98 -13.27 -6.65 -5.24
N TYR A 99 -12.10 -7.05 -4.73
CA TYR A 99 -11.59 -8.40 -4.96
C TYR A 99 -12.47 -9.49 -4.33
N SER A 100 -13.19 -9.17 -3.25
CA SER A 100 -14.14 -10.10 -2.62
C SER A 100 -15.39 -10.33 -3.48
N TYR A 101 -15.77 -9.38 -4.34
CA TYR A 101 -16.87 -9.53 -5.29
C TYR A 101 -16.44 -10.17 -6.62
N GLY A 102 -15.20 -9.95 -7.06
CA GLY A 102 -14.69 -10.52 -8.30
C GLY A 102 -13.32 -9.99 -8.70
N TYR A 103 -12.61 -10.75 -9.55
CA TYR A 103 -11.20 -10.45 -9.87
C TYR A 103 -10.99 -9.11 -10.56
N ILE A 104 -11.97 -8.59 -11.30
CA ILE A 104 -11.87 -7.36 -12.08
C ILE A 104 -12.12 -6.11 -11.23
N TYR A 105 -12.99 -6.19 -10.22
CA TYR A 105 -13.40 -5.05 -9.40
C TYR A 105 -12.27 -4.51 -8.51
N ARG A 106 -11.23 -5.31 -8.27
CA ARG A 106 -10.02 -4.85 -7.56
C ARG A 106 -9.21 -3.81 -8.34
N ALA A 107 -9.41 -3.68 -9.66
CA ALA A 107 -8.63 -2.82 -10.52
C ALA A 107 -8.74 -1.33 -10.14
N PHE A 108 -9.92 -0.88 -9.71
CA PHE A 108 -10.11 0.50 -9.26
C PHE A 108 -9.24 0.83 -8.04
N GLY A 109 -9.32 0.02 -6.99
CA GLY A 109 -8.48 0.21 -5.80
C GLY A 109 -6.99 0.05 -6.09
N PHE A 110 -6.64 -0.83 -7.04
CA PHE A 110 -5.25 -0.97 -7.50
C PHE A 110 -4.77 0.35 -8.13
N ALA A 111 -5.51 0.89 -9.10
CA ALA A 111 -5.19 2.14 -9.77
C ALA A 111 -5.07 3.32 -8.79
N LEU A 112 -5.98 3.40 -7.81
CA LEU A 112 -5.99 4.44 -6.78
C LEU A 112 -4.75 4.41 -5.86
N THR A 113 -4.05 3.27 -5.80
CA THR A 113 -2.78 3.15 -5.04
C THR A 113 -1.54 3.30 -5.93
N ILE A 114 -1.48 2.59 -7.06
CA ILE A 114 -0.27 2.56 -7.88
C ILE A 114 -0.04 3.86 -8.65
N LEU A 115 -1.09 4.53 -9.15
CA LEU A 115 -0.90 5.74 -9.97
C LEU A 115 -0.33 6.90 -9.16
N PRO A 116 -0.84 7.25 -7.96
CA PRO A 116 -0.21 8.27 -7.13
C PRO A 116 1.21 7.87 -6.70
N THR A 117 1.40 6.61 -6.28
CA THR A 117 2.72 6.12 -5.85
C THR A 117 3.75 6.19 -6.96
N ALA A 118 3.40 5.72 -8.17
CA ALA A 118 4.28 5.80 -9.33
C ALA A 118 4.61 7.26 -9.70
N SER A 119 3.64 8.18 -9.58
CA SER A 119 3.87 9.60 -9.84
C SER A 119 4.89 10.20 -8.87
N VAL A 120 4.81 9.85 -7.58
CA VAL A 120 5.78 10.27 -6.56
C VAL A 120 7.15 9.65 -6.83
N VAL A 121 7.21 8.35 -7.16
CA VAL A 121 8.48 7.68 -7.48
C VAL A 121 9.15 8.35 -8.68
N LEU A 122 8.41 8.59 -9.76
CA LEU A 122 8.93 9.27 -10.96
C LEU A 122 9.44 10.68 -10.64
N TYR A 123 8.70 11.42 -9.82
CA TYR A 123 9.12 12.73 -9.34
C TYR A 123 10.43 12.66 -8.54
N CYS A 124 10.55 11.72 -7.60
CA CYS A 124 11.76 11.54 -6.80
C CYS A 124 12.97 11.15 -7.66
N VAL A 125 12.78 10.26 -8.64
CA VAL A 125 13.83 9.90 -9.61
C VAL A 125 14.25 11.12 -10.44
N TYR A 126 13.29 11.92 -10.90
CA TYR A 126 13.59 13.17 -11.61
C TYR A 126 14.40 14.14 -10.75
N ARG A 127 14.06 14.30 -9.47
CA ARG A 127 14.80 15.16 -8.52
C ARG A 127 16.23 14.64 -8.27
N LEU A 128 16.40 13.33 -8.14
CA LEU A 128 17.72 12.71 -8.00
C LEU A 128 18.60 12.97 -9.23
N VAL A 129 18.07 12.71 -10.43
CA VAL A 129 18.81 12.88 -11.68
C VAL A 129 19.14 14.34 -11.94
N SER A 130 18.19 15.26 -11.72
CA SER A 130 18.45 16.70 -11.90
C SER A 130 19.42 17.27 -10.88
N GLY A 131 19.43 16.78 -9.63
CA GLY A 131 20.45 17.14 -8.65
C GLY A 131 21.86 16.72 -9.07
N VAL A 132 22.02 15.49 -9.58
CA VAL A 132 23.33 14.97 -10.03
C VAL A 132 23.83 15.64 -11.32
N LEU A 133 22.93 16.04 -12.22
CA LEU A 133 23.31 16.64 -13.51
C LEU A 133 23.58 18.15 -13.47
N LEU A 134 23.15 18.83 -12.40
CA LEU A 134 23.27 20.29 -12.26
C LEU A 134 24.33 20.71 -11.23
N GLU A 135 25.03 19.75 -10.63
CA GLU A 135 26.28 19.94 -9.85
C GLU A 135 27.51 19.69 -10.74
#